data_AF-X1VUI5-F1
#
_entry.id   AF-X1VUI5-F1
#
_cell.length_a   1.000
_cell.length_b   1.000
_cell.length_c   1.000
_cell.angle_alpha   90.00
_cell.angle_beta   90.00
_cell.angle_gamma   90.00
#
_symmetry.space_group_name_H-M   'P 1'
#
loop_
_entity.id
_entity.type
_entity.pdbx_description
1 polymer ?
#
loop_
_entity_poly.entity_id
_entity_poly.type
_entity_poly.pdbx_seq_one_letter_code
_entity_poly.pdbx_strand_id
1 'polypeptide(L)'
;CLEKQGRWLGLAKNWAESYIGNFAGALFAAYFLAIATGLLLIEPWSSYITGIAQTKCDLSFMEAFWRGVGCNWLVCLAIWLAIGSKDIVGKVFAIQFPIMAFVALGFEHSIANNITQCHWQQVLN
;
A
#
# COMPACT_ATOMS: atom_id res chain seq x y z
N CYS A 1 -10.53 -22.12 -5.45
CA CYS A 1 -11.86 -21.64 -5.87
C CYS A 1 -12.07 -21.77 -7.37
N LEU A 2 -11.28 -21.07 -8.20
CA LEU A 2 -11.41 -21.14 -9.67
C LEU A 2 -10.97 -22.50 -10.23
N GLU A 3 -9.83 -23.03 -9.75
CA GLU A 3 -9.36 -24.39 -10.09
C GLU A 3 -9.93 -25.48 -9.15
N LYS A 4 -11.00 -25.17 -8.40
CA LYS A 4 -11.63 -26.06 -7.39
C LYS A 4 -10.74 -26.56 -6.25
N GLN A 5 -9.48 -26.15 -6.15
CA GLN A 5 -8.57 -26.55 -5.07
C GLN A 5 -8.78 -25.85 -3.71
N GLY A 6 -9.78 -24.97 -3.57
CA GLY A 6 -9.98 -24.20 -2.34
C GLY A 6 -11.41 -23.67 -2.22
N ARG A 7 -11.82 -23.34 -0.99
CA ARG A 7 -13.18 -22.88 -0.63
C ARG A 7 -13.27 -21.36 -0.60
N TRP A 8 -14.40 -20.80 -1.07
CA TRP A 8 -14.65 -19.36 -1.09
C TRP A 8 -14.58 -18.72 0.31
N LEU A 9 -15.02 -19.44 1.33
CA LEU A 9 -14.91 -19.00 2.72
C LEU A 9 -13.46 -18.89 3.20
N GLY A 10 -12.57 -19.80 2.74
CA GLY A 10 -11.14 -19.73 3.05
C GLY A 10 -10.46 -18.53 2.39
N LEU A 11 -10.87 -18.17 1.16
CA LEU A 11 -10.40 -16.97 0.48
C LEU A 11 -10.81 -15.70 1.25
N ALA A 12 -12.09 -15.59 1.62
CA ALA A 12 -12.59 -14.44 2.37
C ALA A 12 -11.90 -14.29 3.73
N LYS A 13 -11.66 -15.41 4.42
CA LYS A 13 -10.90 -15.42 5.69
C LYS A 13 -9.46 -14.93 5.49
N ASN A 14 -8.75 -15.44 4.49
CA ASN A 14 -7.38 -15.01 4.21
C ASN A 14 -7.30 -13.53 3.84
N TRP A 15 -8.27 -13.02 3.07
CA TRP A 15 -8.35 -11.60 2.75
C TRP A 15 -8.58 -10.75 3.99
N ALA A 16 -9.51 -11.14 4.86
CA ALA A 16 -9.76 -10.42 6.11
C ALA A 16 -8.54 -10.43 7.04
N GLU A 17 -7.92 -11.60 7.28
CA GLU A 17 -6.77 -11.73 8.17
C GLU A 17 -5.54 -10.98 7.63
N SER A 18 -5.25 -11.09 6.33
CA SER A 18 -4.14 -10.35 5.73
C SER A 18 -4.38 -8.84 5.77
N TYR A 19 -5.61 -8.38 5.52
CA TYR A 19 -5.94 -6.96 5.61
C TYR A 19 -5.75 -6.41 7.02
N ILE A 20 -6.26 -7.13 8.04
CA ILE A 20 -6.13 -6.73 9.44
C ILE A 20 -4.66 -6.75 9.88
N GLY A 21 -3.91 -7.80 9.53
CA GLY A 21 -2.49 -7.91 9.87
C GLY A 21 -1.66 -6.78 9.24
N ASN A 22 -1.91 -6.47 7.97
CA ASN A 22 -1.25 -5.36 7.28
C ASN A 22 -1.62 -4.00 7.89
N PHE A 23 -2.88 -3.81 8.29
CA PHE A 23 -3.32 -2.60 8.98
C PHE A 23 -2.63 -2.43 10.34
N ALA A 24 -2.57 -3.49 11.15
CA ALA A 24 -1.87 -3.46 12.43
C ALA A 24 -0.36 -3.19 12.27
N GLY A 25 0.28 -3.82 11.29
CA GLY A 25 1.69 -3.58 10.97
C GLY A 25 1.96 -2.15 10.48
N ALA A 26 1.04 -1.57 9.71
CA ALA A 26 1.09 -0.17 9.29
C ALA A 26 1.04 0.79 10.49
N LEU A 27 0.12 0.57 11.44
CA LEU A 27 0.04 1.38 12.66
C LEU A 27 1.31 1.26 13.52
N PHE A 28 1.84 0.04 13.65
CA PHE A 28 3.09 -0.21 14.35
C PHE A 28 4.25 0.58 13.73
N ALA A 29 4.42 0.48 12.41
CA ALA A 29 5.46 1.19 11.69
C ALA A 29 5.29 2.71 11.80
N ALA A 30 4.07 3.24 11.65
CA ALA A 30 3.79 4.66 11.81
C ALA A 30 4.18 5.16 13.22
N TYR A 31 3.79 4.45 14.28
CA TYR A 31 4.16 4.87 15.63
C TYR A 31 5.68 4.81 15.88
N PHE A 32 6.31 3.68 15.62
CA PHE A 32 7.72 3.48 15.98
C PHE A 32 8.69 4.17 15.04
N LEU A 33 8.39 4.27 13.74
CA LEU A 33 9.31 4.84 12.76
C LEU A 33 9.06 6.32 12.49
N ALA A 34 7.83 6.83 12.67
CA ALA A 34 7.52 8.25 12.44
C ALA A 34 7.48 9.06 13.74
N ILE A 35 6.72 8.60 14.74
CA ILE A 35 6.44 9.39 15.96
C ILE A 35 7.55 9.19 16.99
N ALA A 36 7.91 7.95 17.32
CA ALA A 36 8.88 7.66 18.37
C ALA A 36 10.30 8.13 18.02
N THR A 37 10.63 8.23 16.73
CA THR A 37 11.92 8.79 16.25
C THR A 37 11.88 10.31 16.10
N GLY A 38 10.68 10.93 16.07
CA GLY A 38 10.49 12.34 15.74
C GLY A 38 10.86 12.73 14.31
N LEU A 39 11.23 11.77 13.46
CA LEU A 39 11.80 12.03 12.13
C LEU A 39 10.82 12.74 11.20
N LEU A 40 9.53 12.42 11.32
CA LEU A 40 8.48 12.97 10.48
C LEU A 40 7.73 14.15 11.13
N LEU A 41 8.12 14.54 12.35
CA LEU A 41 7.53 15.67 13.09
C LEU A 41 8.27 16.99 12.84
N ILE A 42 9.40 16.95 12.14
CA ILE A 42 10.20 18.13 11.80
C ILE A 42 9.87 18.63 10.38
N GLU A 43 9.95 19.94 10.18
CA GLU A 43 9.88 20.53 8.84
C GLU A 43 11.15 20.18 8.02
N PRO A 44 11.02 19.94 6.70
CA PRO A 44 9.82 20.08 5.85
C PRO A 44 8.97 18.80 5.75
N TRP A 45 9.32 17.73 6.46
CA TRP A 45 8.70 16.41 6.30
C TRP A 45 7.28 16.36 6.87
N SER A 46 7.03 17.07 7.96
CA SER A 46 5.70 17.18 8.58
C SER A 46 4.68 17.82 7.62
N SER A 47 4.98 19.01 7.08
CA SER A 47 4.14 19.67 6.08
C SER A 47 3.98 18.87 4.78
N TYR A 48 5.03 18.17 4.34
CA TYR A 48 4.97 17.32 3.14
C TYR A 48 4.01 16.13 3.32
N ILE A 49 4.10 15.41 4.43
CA ILE A 49 3.25 14.24 4.71
C ILE A 49 1.80 14.66 4.92
N THR A 50 1.56 15.76 5.62
CA THR A 50 0.21 16.30 5.81
C THR A 50 -0.43 16.76 4.49
N GLY A 51 0.34 17.35 3.58
CA GLY A 51 -0.13 17.68 2.23
C GLY A 51 -0.49 16.44 1.39
N ILE A 52 0.31 15.37 1.47
CA ILE A 52 -0.02 14.09 0.82
C ILE A 52 -1.29 13.47 1.43
N ALA A 53 -1.43 13.53 2.76
CA ALA A 53 -2.62 13.02 3.43
C ALA A 53 -3.89 13.76 2.98
N GLN A 54 -3.87 15.10 2.95
CA GLN A 54 -5.00 15.92 2.50
C GLN A 54 -5.38 15.61 1.06
N THR A 55 -4.41 15.65 0.15
CA THR A 55 -4.65 15.37 -1.27
C THR A 55 -5.25 13.99 -1.49
N LYS A 56 -4.85 12.97 -0.71
CA LYS A 56 -5.41 11.62 -0.76
C LYS A 56 -6.84 11.52 -0.24
N CYS A 57 -7.22 12.37 0.72
CA CYS A 57 -8.55 12.35 1.33
C CYS A 57 -9.60 13.09 0.50
N ASP A 58 -9.16 14.03 -0.33
CA ASP A 58 -10.03 14.81 -1.22
C ASP A 58 -10.36 14.09 -2.53
N LEU A 59 -9.84 12.88 -2.78
CA LEU A 59 -10.18 12.12 -3.99
C LEU A 59 -11.66 11.73 -4.01
N SER A 60 -12.27 11.89 -5.19
CA SER A 60 -13.59 11.32 -5.44
C SER A 60 -13.54 9.79 -5.43
N PHE A 61 -14.64 9.15 -5.03
CA PHE A 61 -14.72 7.69 -4.96
C PHE A 61 -14.36 6.99 -6.28
N MET A 62 -14.87 7.50 -7.41
CA MET A 62 -14.61 6.90 -8.72
C MET A 62 -13.16 7.05 -9.16
N GLU A 63 -12.53 8.17 -8.81
CA GLU A 63 -11.12 8.38 -9.08
C GLU A 63 -10.24 7.45 -8.24
N ALA A 64 -10.53 7.34 -6.93
CA ALA A 64 -9.86 6.41 -6.04
C ALA A 64 -10.02 4.95 -6.49
N PHE A 65 -11.22 4.57 -6.96
CA PHE A 65 -11.50 3.23 -7.46
C PHE A 65 -10.63 2.86 -8.66
N TRP A 66 -10.61 3.70 -9.71
CA TRP A 66 -9.82 3.41 -10.91
C TRP A 66 -8.31 3.44 -10.66
N ARG A 67 -7.83 4.37 -9.82
CA ARG A 67 -6.43 4.37 -9.37
C ARG A 67 -6.08 3.09 -8.60
N GLY A 68 -6.99 2.59 -7.77
CA GLY A 68 -6.82 1.33 -7.04
C GLY A 68 -6.78 0.09 -7.95
N VAL A 69 -7.64 0.05 -8.98
CA VAL A 69 -7.62 -1.03 -9.98
C VAL A 69 -6.29 -1.06 -10.73
N GLY A 70 -5.81 0.10 -11.18
CA GLY A 70 -4.51 0.22 -11.85
C GLY A 70 -3.34 -0.21 -10.96
N CYS A 71 -3.37 0.18 -9.69
CA CYS A 71 -2.38 -0.25 -8.70
C CYS A 71 -2.33 -1.78 -8.57
N ASN A 72 -3.48 -2.41 -8.30
CA ASN A 72 -3.52 -3.84 -8.05
C ASN A 72 -3.15 -4.66 -9.30
N TRP A 73 -3.45 -4.15 -10.49
CA TRP A 73 -3.02 -4.77 -11.74
C TRP A 73 -1.48 -4.84 -11.85
N LEU A 74 -0.79 -3.73 -11.56
CA LEU A 74 0.68 -3.68 -11.60
C LEU A 74 1.33 -4.53 -10.48
N VAL A 75 0.72 -4.58 -9.29
CA VAL A 75 1.20 -5.45 -8.19
C VAL A 75 1.05 -6.93 -8.56
N CYS A 76 -0.09 -7.33 -9.12
CA CYS A 76 -0.28 -8.70 -9.62
C CYS A 76 0.71 -9.05 -10.74
N LEU A 77 1.00 -8.11 -11.65
CA LEU A 77 2.02 -8.29 -12.68
C LEU A 77 3.43 -8.45 -12.09
N ALA A 78 3.81 -7.67 -11.07
CA ALA A 78 5.09 -7.84 -10.37
C ALA A 78 5.24 -9.25 -9.78
N ILE A 79 4.20 -9.73 -9.10
CA ILE A 79 4.20 -11.08 -8.50
C ILE A 79 4.29 -12.14 -9.61
N TRP A 80 3.57 -11.97 -10.71
CA TRP A 80 3.59 -12.89 -11.84
C TRP A 80 5.00 -12.99 -12.47
N LEU A 81 5.65 -11.85 -12.72
CA LEU A 81 7.02 -11.79 -13.23
C LEU A 81 8.03 -12.40 -12.24
N ALA A 82 7.86 -12.15 -10.93
CA ALA A 82 8.73 -12.70 -9.90
C ALA A 82 8.62 -14.23 -9.78
N ILE A 83 7.41 -14.78 -9.89
CA ILE A 83 7.20 -16.25 -9.90
C ILE A 83 7.82 -16.88 -11.14
N GLY A 84 7.82 -16.17 -12.28
CA GLY A 84 8.45 -16.63 -13.52
C GLY A 84 9.99 -16.65 -13.49
N SER A 85 10.64 -15.94 -12.57
CA SER A 85 12.11 -15.88 -12.45
C SER A 85 12.66 -16.99 -11.54
N LYS A 86 13.76 -17.63 -11.97
CA LYS A 86 14.49 -18.63 -11.17
C LYS A 86 15.53 -18.00 -10.24
N ASP A 87 16.13 -16.90 -10.66
CA ASP A 87 17.18 -16.21 -9.93
C ASP A 87 16.63 -15.13 -9.00
N ILE A 88 17.27 -14.96 -7.85
CA ILE A 88 16.90 -13.93 -6.85
C ILE A 88 17.03 -12.54 -7.46
N VAL A 89 18.10 -12.28 -8.20
CA VAL A 89 18.32 -11.00 -8.88
C VAL A 89 17.18 -10.70 -9.86
N GLY A 90 16.78 -11.69 -10.65
CA GLY A 90 15.64 -11.56 -11.57
C GLY A 90 14.32 -11.27 -10.85
N LYS A 91 14.10 -11.87 -9.67
CA LYS A 91 12.91 -11.58 -8.84
C LYS A 91 12.90 -10.15 -8.33
N VAL A 92 14.05 -9.64 -7.87
CA VAL A 92 14.17 -8.26 -7.39
C VAL A 92 13.85 -7.27 -8.50
N PHE A 93 14.47 -7.43 -9.68
CA PHE A 93 14.20 -6.54 -10.81
C PHE A 93 12.77 -6.67 -11.36
N ALA A 94 12.22 -7.89 -11.39
CA ALA A 94 10.83 -8.14 -11.81
C ALA A 94 9.81 -7.41 -10.94
N ILE A 95 10.09 -7.25 -9.64
CA ILE A 95 9.23 -6.52 -8.70
C ILE A 95 9.48 -5.01 -8.79
N GLN A 96 10.73 -4.59 -8.95
CA GLN A 96 11.11 -3.18 -8.90
C GLN A 96 10.42 -2.34 -9.98
N PHE A 97 10.41 -2.79 -11.23
CA PHE A 97 9.87 -1.99 -12.34
C PHE A 97 8.36 -1.71 -12.22
N PRO A 98 7.48 -2.69 -11.97
CA PRO A 98 6.07 -2.41 -11.81
C PRO A 98 5.75 -1.59 -10.56
N ILE A 99 6.53 -1.75 -9.47
CA ILE A 99 6.38 -0.91 -8.27
C ILE A 99 6.70 0.55 -8.58
N MET A 100 7.84 0.81 -9.23
CA MET A 100 8.20 2.17 -9.64
C MET A 100 7.16 2.77 -10.60
N ALA A 101 6.61 1.97 -11.51
CA ALA A 101 5.60 2.43 -12.45
C ALA A 101 4.31 2.90 -11.76
N PHE A 102 3.76 2.13 -10.80
CA PHE A 102 2.53 2.57 -10.14
C PHE A 102 2.76 3.78 -9.22
N VAL A 103 3.93 3.88 -8.59
CA VAL A 103 4.31 5.04 -7.78
C VAL A 103 4.44 6.29 -8.65
N ALA A 104 5.11 6.19 -9.80
CA ALA A 104 5.27 7.29 -10.74
C ALA A 104 3.94 7.75 -11.37
N LEU A 105 3.02 6.82 -11.59
CA LEU A 105 1.67 7.10 -12.10
C LEU A 105 0.71 7.65 -11.03
N GLY A 106 1.11 7.67 -9.75
CA GLY A 106 0.26 8.17 -8.66
C GLY A 106 -0.96 7.30 -8.37
N PHE A 107 -0.85 5.98 -8.61
CA PHE A 107 -1.93 5.05 -8.27
C PHE A 107 -2.05 4.84 -6.76
N GLU A 108 -3.28 4.57 -6.30
CA GLU A 108 -3.61 4.47 -4.88
C GLU A 108 -3.53 3.00 -4.43
N HIS A 109 -2.71 2.74 -3.40
CA HIS A 109 -2.54 1.40 -2.84
C HIS A 109 -3.20 1.33 -1.47
N SER A 110 -4.23 0.48 -1.32
CA SER A 110 -5.04 0.39 -0.09
C SER A 110 -4.22 0.23 1.20
N ILE A 111 -3.24 -0.69 1.20
CA ILE A 111 -2.39 -0.92 2.38
C ILE A 111 -1.41 0.23 2.65
N ALA A 112 -0.79 0.81 1.61
CA ALA A 112 0.14 1.93 1.79
C ALA A 112 -0.58 3.18 2.29
N ASN A 113 -1.81 3.38 1.83
CA ASN A 113 -2.66 4.47 2.28
C ASN A 113 -3.08 4.37 3.75
N ASN A 114 -3.07 3.17 4.36
CA ASN A 114 -3.38 3.03 5.79
C ASN A 114 -2.38 3.78 6.69
N ILE A 115 -1.14 3.98 6.21
CA ILE A 115 -0.11 4.76 6.92
C ILE A 115 -0.29 6.27 6.71
N THR A 116 -0.85 6.69 5.57
CA THR A 116 -0.93 8.11 5.16
C THR A 116 -2.35 8.70 5.20
N GLN A 117 -3.31 8.01 5.83
CA GLN A 117 -4.72 8.40 5.86
C GLN A 117 -5.01 9.62 6.74
N CYS A 118 -6.12 10.32 6.46
CA CYS A 118 -6.67 11.47 7.22
C CYS A 118 -6.61 11.31 8.75
N HIS A 119 -6.77 10.07 9.22
CA HIS A 119 -6.79 9.77 10.65
C HIS A 119 -5.48 10.18 11.37
N TRP A 120 -4.33 10.17 10.68
CA TRP A 120 -3.06 10.64 11.24
C TRP A 120 -2.95 12.17 11.31
N GLN A 121 -3.79 12.90 10.59
CA GLN A 121 -3.87 14.36 10.66
C GLN A 121 -4.42 14.85 12.02
N GLN A 122 -5.12 13.97 12.76
CA GLN A 122 -5.53 14.21 14.14
C GLN A 122 -4.45 13.83 15.17
N VAL A 123 -3.47 13.00 14.80
CA VAL A 123 -2.37 12.57 15.68
C VAL A 123 -1.15 13.50 15.57
N LEU A 124 -1.00 14.18 14.44
CA LEU A 124 0.09 15.14 14.16
C LEU A 124 -0.26 16.59 14.56
N ASN A 125 -1.51 16.89 14.92
CA ASN A 125 -1.95 18.15 15.53
C ASN A 125 -2.08 17.98 17.05
#